data_AF-A0A925FDS7-F1
#
_entry.id   AF-A0A925FDS7-F1
#
_cell.length_a   1.000
_cell.length_b   1.000
_cell.length_c   1.000
_cell.angle_alpha   90.00
_cell.angle_beta   90.00
_cell.angle_gamma   90.00
#
_symmetry.space_group_name_H-M   'P 1'
#
loop_
_entity.id
_entity.type
_entity.pdbx_description
1 polymer ?
#
loop_
_entity_poly.entity_id
_entity_poly.type
_entity_poly.pdbx_seq_one_letter_code
_entity_poly.pdbx_strand_id
1 'polypeptide(L)'
;MAVALLLLGCVDPEDLVLNQNVDVVVVDGTITNLAEPQVIWLNRSKSDPVTGRFGTLPLRNVQMEIRVDSAQIISLRETTPGRYQAPDSFRGQVGHRYQLRFTLSDGTRYQSSVEVMQAVPPIASLSERFNVSSF
;
A
#
# COMPACT_ATOMS: atom_id res chain seq x y z
N MET A 1 57.49 -9.94 -42.20
CA MET A 1 56.40 -8.96 -42.04
C MET A 1 55.12 -9.79 -41.96
N ALA A 2 54.81 -10.37 -40.79
CA ALA A 2 53.88 -9.81 -39.80
C ALA A 2 52.59 -9.35 -40.51
N VAL A 3 51.42 -9.95 -40.30
CA VAL A 3 50.66 -9.92 -39.04
C VAL A 3 49.64 -11.06 -39.06
N ALA A 4 49.67 -11.95 -38.06
CA ALA A 4 48.56 -12.84 -37.73
C ALA A 4 47.71 -12.14 -36.66
N LEU A 5 46.54 -11.65 -37.06
CA LEU A 5 45.62 -10.90 -36.19
C LEU A 5 44.78 -11.90 -35.39
N LEU A 6 45.17 -12.14 -34.13
CA LEU A 6 44.43 -12.92 -33.16
C LEU A 6 43.17 -12.15 -32.75
N LEU A 7 42.00 -12.62 -33.18
CA LEU A 7 40.70 -12.21 -32.66
C LEU A 7 40.47 -12.84 -31.28
N LEU A 8 41.20 -12.36 -30.26
CA LEU A 8 40.91 -12.66 -28.85
C LEU A 8 40.05 -11.53 -28.30
N GLY A 9 38.75 -11.58 -28.58
CA GLY A 9 37.78 -10.77 -27.86
C GLY A 9 37.56 -11.39 -26.48
N CYS A 10 38.20 -10.85 -25.43
CA CYS A 10 37.77 -11.12 -24.06
C CYS A 10 36.38 -10.48 -23.89
N VAL A 11 35.36 -11.34 -23.77
CA VAL A 11 34.08 -10.91 -23.23
C VAL A 11 34.28 -10.86 -21.72
N ASP A 12 34.46 -9.66 -21.18
CA ASP A 12 34.44 -9.46 -19.74
C ASP A 12 33.00 -9.67 -19.28
N PRO A 13 32.70 -10.72 -18.47
CA PRO A 13 31.38 -10.86 -17.90
C PRO A 13 31.19 -9.70 -16.92
N GLU A 14 30.31 -8.78 -17.29
CA GLU A 14 29.87 -7.74 -16.38
C GLU A 14 29.00 -8.44 -15.32
N ASP A 15 29.57 -8.67 -14.14
CA ASP A 15 28.85 -9.14 -12.96
C ASP A 15 27.85 -8.04 -12.56
N LEU A 16 26.71 -8.00 -13.24
CA LEU A 16 25.54 -7.26 -12.81
C LEU A 16 25.10 -7.88 -11.49
N VAL A 17 25.63 -7.36 -10.38
CA VAL A 17 25.05 -7.53 -9.07
C VAL A 17 23.68 -6.87 -9.13
N LEU A 18 22.69 -7.66 -9.52
CA LEU A 18 21.29 -7.30 -9.49
C LEU A 18 20.91 -7.17 -8.01
N ASN A 19 21.14 -5.98 -7.45
CA ASN A 19 20.66 -5.58 -6.14
C ASN A 19 19.13 -5.44 -6.20
N GLN A 20 18.42 -6.53 -6.45
CA GLN A 20 16.98 -6.63 -6.27
C GLN A 20 16.71 -6.74 -4.77
N ASN A 21 17.09 -5.73 -4.00
CA ASN A 21 16.74 -5.60 -2.60
C ASN A 21 15.47 -4.77 -2.52
N VAL A 22 14.34 -5.40 -2.83
CA VAL A 22 13.02 -4.77 -2.66
C VAL A 22 12.73 -4.83 -1.18
N ASP A 23 12.66 -3.66 -0.56
CA ASP A 23 12.28 -3.50 0.84
C ASP A 23 11.25 -2.38 0.95
N VAL A 24 9.97 -2.76 0.92
CA VAL A 24 8.85 -1.83 0.78
C VAL A 24 7.80 -2.12 1.85
N VAL A 25 7.31 -1.05 2.48
CA VAL A 25 6.15 -1.12 3.36
C VAL A 25 4.89 -0.96 2.52
N VAL A 26 4.00 -1.94 2.60
CA VAL A 26 2.71 -1.98 1.91
C VAL A 26 1.62 -1.69 2.93
N VAL A 27 0.85 -0.64 2.65
CA VAL A 27 -0.31 -0.22 3.43
C VAL A 27 -1.55 -0.42 2.56
N ASP A 28 -2.52 -1.16 3.05
CA ASP A 28 -3.80 -1.38 2.37
C ASP A 28 -4.96 -1.16 3.36
N GLY A 29 -6.05 -0.57 2.91
CA GLY A 29 -7.17 -0.22 3.77
C GLY A 29 -8.00 0.92 3.19
N THR A 30 -9.28 0.91 3.50
CA THR A 30 -10.23 1.93 3.03
C THR A 30 -11.03 2.45 4.22
N ILE A 31 -11.18 3.77 4.29
CA ILE A 31 -12.06 4.42 5.27
C ILE A 31 -13.39 4.70 4.59
N THR A 32 -14.47 4.16 5.14
CA THR A 32 -15.84 4.32 4.62
C THR A 32 -16.72 5.10 5.60
N ASN A 33 -17.85 5.62 5.12
CA ASN A 33 -18.87 6.25 5.95
C ASN A 33 -19.89 5.26 6.53
N LEU A 34 -19.65 3.96 6.37
CA LEU A 34 -20.54 2.90 6.85
C LEU A 34 -20.22 2.56 8.32
N ALA A 35 -21.22 2.04 9.03
CA ALA A 35 -21.07 1.56 10.40
C ALA A 35 -20.46 0.15 10.40
N GLU A 36 -19.23 0.03 9.91
CA GLU A 36 -18.49 -1.22 9.78
C GLU A 36 -17.08 -1.11 10.37
N PRO A 37 -16.45 -2.22 10.77
CA PRO A 37 -15.07 -2.20 11.25
C PRO A 37 -14.12 -1.66 10.20
N GLN A 38 -13.50 -0.52 10.49
CA GLN A 38 -12.50 0.09 9.62
C GLN A 38 -11.14 -0.57 9.89
N VAL A 39 -10.55 -1.19 8.85
CA VAL A 39 -9.35 -2.04 8.97
C VAL A 39 -8.27 -1.58 8.00
N ILE A 40 -7.03 -1.58 8.49
CA ILE A 40 -5.81 -1.29 7.73
C ILE A 40 -4.86 -2.48 7.87
N TRP A 41 -4.41 -2.98 6.74
CA TRP A 41 -3.38 -4.00 6.61
C TRP A 41 -2.02 -3.36 6.40
N LEU A 42 -1.04 -3.85 7.16
CA LEU A 42 0.32 -3.33 7.14
C LEU A 42 1.31 -4.49 7.02
N ASN A 43 2.03 -4.50 5.92
CA ASN A 43 2.99 -5.55 5.58
C ASN A 43 4.30 -4.96 5.08
N ARG A 44 5.38 -5.72 5.17
CA ARG A 44 6.67 -5.41 4.59
C ARG A 44 6.98 -6.47 3.54
N SER A 45 7.10 -6.04 2.29
CA SER A 45 7.56 -6.88 1.20
C SER A 45 9.07 -6.78 1.13
N LYS A 46 9.74 -7.91 1.40
CA LYS A 46 11.20 -8.01 1.37
C LYS A 46 11.66 -9.12 0.44
N SER A 47 12.63 -8.85 -0.42
CA SER A 47 13.31 -9.90 -1.18
C SER A 47 14.40 -10.57 -0.35
N ASP A 48 14.53 -11.89 -0.50
CA ASP A 48 15.63 -12.66 0.04
C ASP A 48 16.92 -12.31 -0.72
N PRO A 49 17.98 -11.81 -0.06
CA PRO A 49 19.22 -11.40 -0.71
C PRO A 49 20.01 -12.56 -1.33
N VAL A 50 19.73 -13.81 -0.96
CA VAL A 50 20.43 -15.00 -1.47
C VAL A 50 19.60 -15.69 -2.56
N THR A 51 18.28 -15.79 -2.39
CA THR A 51 17.42 -16.53 -3.33
C THR A 51 16.63 -15.64 -4.29
N GLY A 52 16.60 -14.32 -4.07
CA GLY A 52 15.80 -13.37 -4.84
C GLY A 52 14.28 -13.53 -4.65
N ARG A 53 13.83 -14.43 -3.78
CA ARG A 53 12.40 -14.69 -3.55
C ARG A 53 11.76 -13.57 -2.75
N PHE A 54 10.58 -13.14 -3.17
CA PHE A 54 9.79 -12.13 -2.46
C PHE A 54 8.97 -12.78 -1.34
N GLY A 55 9.06 -12.22 -0.14
CA GLY A 55 8.23 -12.60 1.01
C GLY A 55 7.46 -11.40 1.55
N THR A 56 6.30 -11.66 2.15
CA THR A 56 5.47 -10.66 2.83
C THR A 56 5.49 -10.93 4.33
N LEU A 57 5.97 -9.96 5.10
CA LEU A 57 6.06 -10.03 6.55
C LEU A 57 5.05 -9.05 7.17
N PRO A 58 4.08 -9.51 7.98
CA PRO A 58 3.18 -8.61 8.67
C PRO A 58 3.95 -7.77 9.69
N LEU A 59 3.74 -6.46 9.67
CA LEU A 59 4.34 -5.55 10.63
C LEU A 59 3.49 -5.52 11.90
N ARG A 60 4.15 -5.63 13.05
CA ARG A 60 3.53 -5.77 14.38
C ARG A 60 3.98 -4.66 15.32
N ASN A 61 3.21 -4.44 16.38
CA ASN A 61 3.48 -3.46 17.43
C ASN A 61 3.70 -2.04 16.89
N VAL A 62 2.99 -1.70 15.81
CA VAL A 62 3.06 -0.37 15.18
C VAL A 62 2.07 0.56 15.87
N GLN A 63 2.53 1.76 16.22
CA GLN A 63 1.64 2.81 16.69
C GLN A 63 0.98 3.47 15.48
N MET A 64 -0.31 3.22 15.26
CA MET A 64 -1.05 3.70 14.10
C MET A 64 -2.22 4.59 14.52
N GLU A 65 -2.37 5.71 13.81
CA GLU A 65 -3.42 6.70 14.05
C GLU A 65 -3.98 7.26 12.74
N ILE A 66 -5.27 7.57 12.73
CA ILE A 66 -5.92 8.38 11.70
C ILE A 66 -6.14 9.77 12.28
N ARG A 67 -5.68 10.79 11.56
CA ARG A 67 -5.96 12.20 11.85
C ARG A 67 -7.17 12.65 11.05
N VAL A 68 -8.15 13.24 11.73
CA VAL A 68 -9.33 13.86 11.11
C VAL A 68 -9.23 15.38 11.25
N ASP A 69 -9.30 16.09 10.13
CA ASP A 69 -9.18 17.56 10.01
C ASP A 69 -7.97 18.16 10.73
N SER A 70 -6.89 17.38 10.86
CA SER A 70 -5.66 17.74 11.59
C SER A 70 -5.83 18.00 13.09
N ALA A 71 -7.01 17.76 13.67
CA ALA A 71 -7.29 18.00 15.09
C ALA A 71 -7.57 16.71 15.85
N GLN A 72 -8.49 15.88 15.34
CA GLN A 72 -8.90 14.66 16.01
C GLN A 72 -7.97 13.50 15.69
N ILE A 73 -7.67 12.68 16.70
CA ILE A 73 -6.82 11.49 16.59
C ILE A 73 -7.67 10.27 16.87
N ILE A 74 -7.63 9.31 15.96
CA ILE A 74 -8.25 8.00 16.12
C ILE A 74 -7.12 6.97 16.17
N SER A 75 -6.87 6.38 17.33
CA SER A 75 -5.85 5.35 17.49
C SER A 75 -6.37 3.99 17.01
N LEU A 76 -5.55 3.24 16.28
CA LEU A 76 -5.87 1.90 15.80
C LEU A 76 -5.23 0.85 16.70
N ARG A 77 -5.95 -0.24 16.95
CA ARG A 77 -5.47 -1.40 17.71
C ARG A 77 -5.09 -2.53 16.77
N GLU A 78 -3.97 -3.18 17.03
CA GLU A 78 -3.61 -4.42 16.33
C GLU A 78 -4.52 -5.55 16.81
N THR A 79 -5.26 -6.17 15.89
CA THR A 79 -6.15 -7.32 16.20
C THR A 79 -5.48 -8.65 15.90
N THR A 80 -4.73 -8.68 14.80
CA THR A 80 -3.91 -9.82 14.36
C THR A 80 -2.64 -9.25 13.73
N PRO A 81 -1.56 -10.03 13.60
CA PRO A 81 -0.33 -9.56 12.97
C PRO A 81 -0.57 -8.83 11.65
N GLY A 82 -0.17 -7.56 11.56
CA GLY A 82 -0.34 -6.74 10.36
C GLY A 82 -1.77 -6.24 10.11
N ARG A 83 -2.73 -6.47 11.01
CA ARG A 83 -4.12 -5.98 10.92
C ARG A 83 -4.43 -5.01 12.04
N TYR A 84 -4.65 -3.76 11.66
CA TYR A 84 -4.95 -2.64 12.56
C TYR A 84 -6.39 -2.21 12.37
N GLN A 85 -7.17 -2.18 13.45
CA GLN A 85 -8.59 -1.82 13.42
C GLN A 85 -8.83 -0.54 14.21
N ALA A 86 -9.62 0.38 13.65
CA ALA A 86 -10.11 1.54 14.37
C ALA A 86 -11.16 1.13 15.43
N PRO A 87 -11.50 2.01 16.39
CA PRO A 87 -12.60 1.77 17.31
C PRO A 87 -13.90 1.52 16.54
N ASP A 88 -14.76 0.63 17.05
CA ASP A 88 -16.00 0.25 16.34
C ASP A 88 -17.01 1.42 16.24
N SER A 89 -16.79 2.50 16.99
CA SER A 89 -17.54 3.76 16.90
C SER A 89 -17.04 4.69 15.80
N PHE A 90 -15.88 4.42 15.20
CA PHE A 90 -15.31 5.25 14.15
C PHE A 90 -15.88 4.87 12.79
N ARG A 91 -16.41 5.88 12.10
CA ARG A 91 -16.75 5.83 10.69
C ARG A 91 -16.37 7.16 10.05
N GLY A 92 -16.00 7.11 8.78
CA GLY A 92 -15.76 8.30 7.99
C GLY A 92 -17.00 9.18 7.89
N GLN A 93 -16.77 10.46 7.67
CA GLN A 93 -17.77 11.49 7.55
C GLN A 93 -17.46 12.27 6.27
N VAL A 94 -18.47 12.41 5.42
CA VAL A 94 -18.36 13.13 4.16
C VAL A 94 -17.95 14.59 4.42
N GLY A 95 -16.99 15.09 3.64
CA GLY A 95 -16.46 16.44 3.76
C GLY A 95 -15.27 16.57 4.72
N HIS A 96 -14.99 15.56 5.55
CA HIS A 96 -13.83 15.57 6.45
C HIS A 96 -12.55 15.10 5.76
N ARG A 97 -11.41 15.54 6.30
CA ARG A 97 -10.06 15.24 5.79
C ARG A 97 -9.42 14.16 6.64
N TYR A 98 -8.91 13.11 6.01
CA TYR A 98 -8.30 11.96 6.67
C TYR A 98 -6.82 11.85 6.30
N GLN A 99 -5.99 11.53 7.30
CA GLN A 99 -4.59 11.20 7.09
C GLN A 99 -4.18 10.03 7.98
N LEU A 100 -3.57 9.01 7.39
CA LEU A 100 -2.98 7.92 8.14
C LEU A 100 -1.56 8.29 8.57
N ARG A 101 -1.22 8.02 9.84
CA ARG A 101 0.14 8.13 10.35
C ARG A 101 0.47 6.89 11.17
N PHE A 102 1.70 6.40 11.03
CA PHE A 102 2.15 5.31 11.87
C PHE A 102 3.65 5.36 12.12
N THR A 103 4.05 4.80 13.27
CA THR A 103 5.43 4.67 13.70
C THR A 103 5.76 3.20 13.90
N LEU A 104 6.75 2.71 13.16
CA LEU A 104 7.27 1.36 13.28
C LEU A 104 8.02 1.19 14.61
N SER A 105 8.26 -0.07 14.99
CA SER A 105 9.02 -0.42 16.20
C SER A 105 10.47 0.07 16.20
N ASP A 106 11.05 0.29 15.02
CA ASP A 106 12.38 0.89 14.84
C ASP A 106 12.39 2.42 14.92
N GLY A 107 11.22 3.05 15.12
CA GLY A 107 11.05 4.50 15.20
C GLY A 107 10.80 5.18 13.86
N THR A 108 10.84 4.46 12.74
CA THR A 108 10.54 5.01 11.41
C THR A 108 9.10 5.46 11.34
N ARG A 109 8.87 6.68 10.84
CA ARG A 109 7.54 7.29 10.76
C ARG A 109 7.08 7.39 9.31
N TYR A 110 5.83 7.05 9.08
CA TYR A 110 5.16 7.16 7.79
C TYR A 110 3.89 8.00 7.94
N GLN A 111 3.59 8.77 6.90
CA GLN A 111 2.35 9.53 6.78
C GLN A 111 1.82 9.43 5.36
N SER A 112 0.51 9.28 5.21
CA SER A 112 -0.15 9.37 3.91
C SER A 112 -0.32 10.83 3.47
N SER A 113 -0.72 11.02 2.21
CA SER A 113 -1.40 12.24 1.78
C SER A 113 -2.68 12.45 2.60
N VAL A 114 -3.15 13.69 2.61
CA VAL A 114 -4.44 14.05 3.21
C VAL A 114 -5.50 13.89 2.14
N GLU A 115 -6.49 13.04 2.39
CA GLU A 115 -7.59 12.77 1.46
C GLU A 115 -8.92 13.27 2.02
N VAL A 116 -9.80 13.77 1.15
CA VAL A 116 -11.13 14.25 1.53
C VAL A 116 -12.17 13.22 1.15
N MET A 117 -13.02 12.82 2.09
CA MET A 117 -14.13 11.93 1.79
C MET A 117 -15.21 12.66 0.97
N GLN A 118 -15.28 12.34 -0.31
CA GLN A 118 -16.27 12.90 -1.22
C GLN A 118 -17.66 12.29 -0.98
N ALA A 119 -18.70 13.06 -1.26
CA ALA A 119 -20.06 12.54 -1.27
C ALA A 119 -20.23 11.58 -2.45
N VAL A 120 -20.95 10.47 -2.25
CA VAL A 120 -21.36 9.61 -3.36
C VAL A 120 -22.43 10.34 -4.16
N PRO A 121 -22.23 10.60 -5.47
CA PRO A 121 -23.24 11.24 -6.28
C PRO A 121 -24.48 10.34 -6.41
N PRO A 122 -25.70 10.89 -6.37
CA PRO A 122 -26.92 10.10 -6.54
C PRO A 122 -26.97 9.51 -7.95
N ILE A 123 -27.40 8.25 -8.07
CA ILE A 123 -27.65 7.62 -9.37
C ILE A 123 -28.95 8.22 -9.94
N ALA A 124 -28.86 8.94 -11.06
CA ALA A 124 -29.98 9.69 -11.62
C ALA A 124 -31.04 8.80 -12.32
N SER A 125 -30.62 7.77 -13.06
CA SER A 125 -31.52 6.77 -13.67
C SER A 125 -30.71 5.69 -14.39
N LEU A 126 -31.10 4.42 -14.25
CA LEU A 126 -30.62 3.32 -15.09
C LEU A 126 -31.75 2.95 -16.06
N SER A 127 -31.49 3.05 -17.37
CA SER A 127 -32.43 2.62 -18.41
C SER A 127 -31.80 1.56 -19.28
N GLU A 128 -32.42 0.37 -19.32
CA GLU A 128 -32.06 -0.68 -20.27
C GLU A 128 -32.94 -0.55 -21.51
N ARG A 129 -32.32 -0.45 -22.70
CA ARG A 129 -33.02 -0.57 -23.97
C ARG A 129 -32.64 -1.90 -24.59
N PHE A 130 -33.60 -2.82 -24.64
CA PHE A 130 -33.46 -4.06 -25.39
C PHE A 130 -33.49 -3.74 -26.89
N ASN A 131 -32.40 -4.03 -27.61
CA ASN A 131 -32.36 -3.88 -29.06
C ASN A 131 -32.68 -5.24 -29.73
N VAL A 132 -33.85 -5.32 -30.36
CA VAL A 132 -34.32 -6.50 -31.12
C VAL A 132 -33.73 -6.59 -32.54
N SER A 133 -32.95 -5.60 -33.00
CA SER A 133 -32.45 -5.54 -34.38
C SER A 133 -31.20 -6.37 -34.68
N SER A 134 -30.86 -7.34 -33.84
CA SER A 134 -29.71 -8.24 -34.02
C SER A 134 -30.18 -9.66 -34.36
N PHE A 135 -30.94 -9.77 -35.44
CA PHE A 135 -31.16 -10.99 -36.23
C PHE A 135 -31.16 -10.64 -37.71
#